data_AF-A0A2V8Q7D2-F1
#
_entry.id   AF-A0A2V8Q7D2-F1
#
_cell.length_a   1.000
_cell.length_b   1.000
_cell.length_c   1.000
_cell.angle_alpha   90.00
_cell.angle_beta   90.00
_cell.angle_gamma   90.00
#
_symmetry.space_group_name_H-M   'P 1'
#
loop_
_entity.id
_entity.type
_entity.pdbx_description
1 polymer ?
#
loop_
_entity_poly.entity_id
_entity_poly.type
_entity_poly.pdbx_seq_one_letter_code
_entity_poly.pdbx_strand_id
1 'polypeptide(L)'
;MTQRMKWGAQLFVVLLCALGLKYFYSTASPDALRWILAPTTRLVELLSGRSFEFEAHAGYMSSDNRFLIAASCAGVNFLIASFLML
;
A
#
# COMPACT_ATOMS: atom_id res chain seq x y z
N MET A 1 -30.27 -11.20 22.78
CA MET A 1 -29.14 -10.32 23.16
C MET A 1 -27.93 -10.64 22.26
N THR A 2 -28.01 -10.58 20.93
CA THR A 2 -27.06 -11.44 20.17
C THR A 2 -26.70 -11.07 18.73
N GLN A 3 -27.39 -10.15 18.03
CA GLN A 3 -27.01 -9.77 16.66
C GLN A 3 -26.23 -8.45 16.60
N ARG A 4 -26.77 -7.37 17.18
CA ARG A 4 -26.10 -6.04 17.17
C ARG A 4 -24.71 -6.06 17.81
N MET A 5 -24.50 -6.85 18.86
CA MET A 5 -23.20 -6.96 19.52
C MET A 5 -22.18 -7.75 18.69
N LYS A 6 -22.62 -8.75 17.90
CA LYS A 6 -21.74 -9.50 16.99
C LYS A 6 -21.28 -8.64 15.83
N TRP A 7 -22.19 -7.85 15.24
CA TRP A 7 -21.84 -6.88 14.20
C TRP A 7 -20.91 -5.78 14.73
N GLY A 8 -21.17 -5.25 15.92
CA GLY A 8 -20.29 -4.27 16.57
C GLY A 8 -18.89 -4.82 16.82
N ALA A 9 -18.78 -6.04 17.34
CA ALA A 9 -17.49 -6.69 17.56
C ALA A 9 -16.76 -6.97 16.23
N GLN A 10 -17.47 -7.39 15.19
CA GLN A 10 -16.89 -7.66 13.87
C GLN A 10 -16.34 -6.39 13.23
N LEU A 11 -17.12 -5.29 13.24
CA LEU A 11 -16.67 -3.98 12.78
C LEU A 11 -15.45 -3.48 13.56
N PHE A 12 -15.44 -3.68 14.88
CA PHE A 12 -14.32 -3.29 15.74
C PHE A 12 -13.04 -4.05 15.40
N VAL A 13 -13.13 -5.36 15.13
CA VAL A 13 -11.99 -6.17 14.70
C VAL A 13 -11.49 -5.73 13.31
N VAL A 14 -12.38 -5.51 12.35
CA VAL A 14 -12.00 -5.00 11.02
C VAL A 14 -11.30 -3.64 11.13
N LEU A 15 -11.82 -2.74 11.97
CA LEU A 15 -11.23 -1.44 12.21
C LEU A 15 -9.83 -1.53 12.85
N LEU A 16 -9.66 -2.41 13.86
CA LEU A 16 -8.35 -2.64 14.48
C LEU A 16 -7.34 -3.22 13.48
N CYS A 17 -7.74 -4.18 12.65
CA CYS A 17 -6.89 -4.73 11.60
C CYS A 17 -6.51 -3.65 10.58
N ALA A 18 -7.47 -2.83 10.13
CA ALA A 18 -7.22 -1.73 9.20
C ALA A 18 -6.27 -0.68 9.77
N LEU A 19 -6.44 -0.31 11.04
CA LEU A 19 -5.56 0.64 11.73
C LEU A 19 -4.17 0.05 11.96
N GLY A 20 -4.07 -1.22 12.34
CA GLY A 20 -2.80 -1.92 12.47
C GLY A 20 -2.05 -1.99 11.15
N LEU A 21 -2.73 -2.35 10.06
CA LEU A 21 -2.15 -2.34 8.71
C LEU A 21 -1.70 -0.95 8.31
N LYS A 22 -2.55 0.06 8.51
CA LYS A 22 -2.22 1.46 8.17
C LYS A 22 -1.02 1.95 8.96
N TYR A 23 -0.97 1.67 10.25
CA TYR A 23 0.15 2.08 11.11
C TYR A 23 1.43 1.37 10.66
N PHE A 24 1.38 0.05 10.49
CA PHE A 24 2.52 -0.74 10.04
C PHE A 24 3.04 -0.26 8.68
N TYR A 25 2.17 -0.06 7.69
CA TYR A 25 2.55 0.46 6.37
C TYR A 25 3.00 1.93 6.39
N SER A 26 2.52 2.74 7.34
CA SER A 26 2.96 4.13 7.50
C SER A 26 4.34 4.24 8.15
N THR A 27 4.74 3.25 8.96
CA THR A 27 6.07 3.18 9.58
C THR A 27 7.06 2.28 8.85
N ALA A 28 6.58 1.38 7.98
CA ALA A 28 7.43 0.46 7.24
C ALA A 28 8.18 1.21 6.13
N SER A 29 9.52 1.15 6.17
CA SER A 29 10.35 1.69 5.11
C SER A 29 10.02 1.05 3.76
N PRO A 30 10.09 1.82 2.65
CA PRO A 30 9.87 1.33 1.29
C PRO A 30 10.68 0.06 0.93
N ASP A 31 11.78 -0.17 1.65
CA ASP A 31 12.63 -1.36 1.54
C ASP A 31 11.90 -2.68 1.88
N ALA A 32 11.01 -2.67 2.88
CA ALA A 32 10.14 -3.82 3.20
C ALA A 32 9.01 -3.98 2.18
N LEU A 33 8.65 -2.88 1.51
CA LEU A 33 7.61 -2.82 0.50
C LEU A 33 8.13 -3.16 -0.92
N ARG A 34 9.45 -3.35 -1.10
CA ARG A 34 10.04 -3.75 -2.39
C ARG A 34 9.38 -4.98 -2.99
N TRP A 35 8.98 -5.94 -2.16
CA TRP A 35 8.35 -7.17 -2.64
C TRP A 35 7.00 -6.91 -3.34
N ILE A 36 6.26 -5.89 -2.89
CA ILE A 36 4.99 -5.50 -3.53
C ILE A 36 5.17 -4.43 -4.60
N LEU A 37 6.16 -3.54 -4.45
CA LEU A 37 6.44 -2.52 -5.46
C LEU A 37 7.11 -3.11 -6.70
N ALA A 38 8.02 -4.08 -6.57
CA ALA A 38 8.75 -4.67 -7.71
C ALA A 38 7.87 -5.14 -8.88
N PRO A 39 6.76 -5.89 -8.68
CA PRO A 39 5.89 -6.28 -9.80
C PRO A 39 5.18 -5.09 -10.44
N THR A 40 4.71 -4.11 -9.64
CA THR A 40 4.14 -2.86 -10.17
C THR A 40 5.16 -2.03 -10.95
N THR A 41 6.39 -1.90 -10.44
CA THR A 41 7.46 -1.18 -11.14
C THR A 41 7.79 -1.86 -12.45
N ARG A 42 7.92 -3.19 -12.48
CA ARG A 42 8.14 -3.96 -13.71
C ARG A 42 7.02 -3.78 -14.72
N LEU A 43 5.77 -3.70 -14.27
CA LEU A 43 4.64 -3.45 -15.15
C LEU A 43 4.68 -2.03 -15.74
N VAL A 44 4.99 -1.02 -14.91
CA VAL A 44 5.13 0.37 -15.34
C VAL A 44 6.33 0.55 -16.26
N GLU A 45 7.45 -0.12 -16.01
CA GLU A 45 8.61 -0.20 -16.90
C GLU A 45 8.23 -0.79 -18.26
N LEU A 46 7.49 -1.91 -18.27
CA LEU A 46 7.07 -2.58 -19.49
C LEU A 46 6.11 -1.71 -20.32
N LEU A 47 5.18 -1.03 -19.66
CA LEU A 47 4.18 -0.17 -20.31
C LEU A 47 4.76 1.18 -20.75
N SER A 48 5.66 1.77 -19.96
CA SER A 48 6.21 3.11 -20.23
C SER A 48 7.50 3.07 -21.02
N GLY A 49 8.19 1.92 -21.08
CA GLY A 49 9.51 1.79 -21.71
C GLY A 49 10.61 2.61 -21.01
N ARG A 50 10.38 3.02 -19.76
CA ARG A 50 11.29 3.86 -18.95
C ARG A 50 11.90 3.00 -17.86
N SER A 51 13.20 3.15 -17.60
CA SER A 51 13.86 2.53 -16.45
C SER A 51 13.59 3.32 -15.17
N PHE A 52 13.35 2.60 -14.07
CA PHE A 52 13.26 3.20 -12.74
C PHE A 52 14.36 2.64 -11.83
N GLU A 53 15.16 3.53 -11.25
CA GLU A 53 16.14 3.17 -10.24
C GLU A 53 15.50 3.15 -8.86
N PHE A 54 15.92 2.20 -8.04
CA PHE A 54 15.44 2.09 -6.67
C PHE A 54 16.25 3.04 -5.77
N GLU A 55 15.59 4.08 -5.26
CA GLU A 55 16.15 5.03 -4.32
C GLU A 55 15.71 4.66 -2.90
N ALA A 56 16.69 4.39 -2.03
CA ALA A 56 16.43 3.99 -0.65
C ALA A 56 15.63 5.09 0.06
N HIS A 57 14.59 4.71 0.82
CA HIS A 57 13.65 5.61 1.53
C HIS A 57 12.63 6.38 0.68
N ALA A 58 12.76 6.44 -0.65
CA ALA A 58 11.82 7.17 -1.52
C ALA A 58 10.97 6.26 -2.42
N GLY A 59 11.53 5.14 -2.90
CA GLY A 59 10.85 4.22 -3.82
C GLY A 59 11.55 4.12 -5.17
N TYR A 60 10.80 3.92 -6.26
CA TYR A 60 11.39 3.81 -7.61
C TYR A 60 11.31 5.15 -8.34
N MET A 61 12.46 5.75 -8.64
CA MET A 61 12.57 7.04 -9.32
C MET A 61 12.95 6.83 -10.78
N SER A 62 12.28 7.55 -11.68
CA SER A 62 12.64 7.53 -13.11
C SER A 62 13.97 8.26 -13.32
N SER A 63 14.79 7.83 -14.31
CA SER A 63 16.09 8.45 -14.59
C SER A 63 16.02 9.96 -14.89
N ASP A 64 14.85 10.46 -15.32
CA ASP A 64 14.63 11.89 -15.58
C ASP A 64 14.25 12.68 -14.31
N ASN A 65 14.22 12.04 -13.13
CA ASN A 65 13.74 12.59 -11.86
C ASN A 65 12.31 13.16 -11.88
N ARG A 66 11.52 12.92 -12.93
CA ARG A 66 10.17 13.49 -13.09
C ARG A 66 9.06 12.61 -12.53
N PHE A 67 9.32 11.32 -12.35
CA PHE A 67 8.35 10.35 -11.86
C PHE A 67 8.92 9.57 -10.69
N LEU A 68 8.15 9.53 -9.61
CA LEU A 68 8.49 8.82 -8.38
C LEU A 68 7.34 7.88 -8.05
N ILE A 69 7.66 6.59 -7.97
CA ILE A 69 6.76 5.53 -7.54
C ILE A 69 7.02 5.34 -6.04
N ALA A 70 6.25 6.07 -5.23
CA ALA A 70 6.29 6.00 -3.77
C ALA A 70 5.51 4.79 -3.25
N ALA A 71 5.65 4.49 -1.96
CA ALA A 71 4.81 3.52 -1.26
C ALA A 71 3.30 3.79 -1.40
N SER A 72 2.90 5.04 -1.63
CA SER A 72 1.50 5.43 -1.91
C SER A 72 0.95 4.80 -3.20
N CYS A 73 1.81 4.50 -4.17
CA CYS A 73 1.45 3.86 -5.44
C CYS A 73 1.09 2.37 -5.28
N ALA A 74 1.39 1.75 -4.14
CA ALA A 74 1.02 0.36 -3.86
C ALA A 74 -0.49 0.18 -3.57
N GLY A 75 -1.26 1.27 -3.41
CA GLY A 75 -2.73 1.19 -3.28
C GLY A 75 -3.26 0.64 -1.96
N VAL A 76 -2.41 0.51 -0.93
CA VAL A 76 -2.78 -0.09 0.37
C VAL A 76 -3.90 0.69 1.06
N ASN A 77 -3.87 2.03 1.01
CA ASN A 77 -4.95 2.87 1.52
C ASN A 77 -6.28 2.62 0.81
N PHE A 78 -6.24 2.37 -0.51
CA PHE A 78 -7.43 2.04 -1.29
C PHE A 78 -7.96 0.67 -0.90
N LEU A 79 -7.10 -0.34 -0.76
CA LEU A 79 -7.48 -1.68 -0.30
C LEU A 79 -8.12 -1.65 1.09
N ILE A 80 -7.54 -0.89 2.03
CA ILE A 80 -8.13 -0.69 3.37
C ILE A 80 -9.52 -0.05 3.27
N ALA A 81 -9.67 1.00 2.45
CA ALA A 81 -10.96 1.66 2.24
C ALA A 81 -12.01 0.72 1.62
N SER A 82 -11.62 -0.12 0.65
CA SER A 82 -12.52 -1.12 0.05
C SER A 82 -13.02 -2.15 1.06
N PHE A 83 -12.14 -2.62 1.95
CA PHE A 83 -12.53 -3.56 3.02
C PHE A 83 -13.39 -2.93 4.12
N LEU A 84 -13.26 -1.63 4.36
CA LEU A 84 -14.08 -0.89 5.32
C LEU A 84 -15.48 -0.53 4.78
N MET A 85 -15.63 -0.49 3.45
CA MET A 85 -16.90 -0.21 2.78
C MET A 85 -17.81 -1.44 2.61
N LEU A 86 -17.26 -2.65 2.83
CA LEU A 86 -17.95 -3.93 2.69
C LEU A 86 -18.66 -4.34 4.00
#